data_AF-A0A1I8GIW8-F1
#
_entry.id   AF-A0A1I8GIW8-F1
#
_cell.length_a   1.000
_cell.length_b   1.000
_cell.length_c   1.000
_cell.angle_alpha   90.00
_cell.angle_beta   90.00
_cell.angle_gamma   90.00
#
_symmetry.space_group_name_H-M   'P 1'
#
loop_
_entity.id
_entity.type
_entity.pdbx_description
1 polymer ?
#
loop_
_entity_poly.entity_id
_entity_poly.type
_entity_poly.pdbx_seq_one_letter_code
_entity_poly.pdbx_strand_id
1 'polypeptide(L)'
;MDSHLYGRVAHPDLAQTYLPVSILQLDEADRAVLRVADVRDGTQKKTFTKWVNNQLIKKACKIRDLFNDLRSGTALITLLEILSKQSLPRERGCMRFHYLQNVETALNFLTSRRGIRLVNIRPEDIVDGNPKLTLGLLWVIILHYQV
;
A
#
# COMPACT_ATOMS: atom_id res chain seq x y z
N MET A 1 28.97 -22.05 48.86
CA MET A 1 29.90 -20.90 48.81
C MET A 1 30.20 -20.63 47.35
N ASP A 2 29.34 -19.77 46.80
CA ASP A 2 29.54 -18.76 45.75
C ASP A 2 30.38 -19.06 44.50
N SER A 3 29.68 -19.11 43.37
CA SER A 3 30.22 -18.71 42.06
C SER A 3 29.20 -17.78 41.38
N HIS A 4 29.29 -16.49 41.74
CA HIS A 4 28.58 -15.40 41.10
C HIS A 4 29.31 -14.96 39.82
N LEU A 5 28.51 -14.77 38.75
CA LEU A 5 28.58 -13.69 37.76
C LEU A 5 29.80 -13.56 36.82
N TYR A 6 29.61 -13.96 35.57
CA TYR A 6 29.91 -13.20 34.33
C TYR A 6 29.23 -14.01 33.20
N GLY A 7 28.36 -13.53 32.34
CA GLY A 7 27.88 -12.19 31.99
C GLY A 7 27.16 -12.43 30.66
N ARG A 8 25.83 -12.54 30.70
CA ARG A 8 24.99 -12.71 29.51
C ARG A 8 25.01 -11.37 28.78
N VAL A 9 25.98 -11.19 27.88
CA VAL A 9 26.02 -10.04 26.99
C VAL A 9 24.84 -10.21 26.05
N ALA A 10 23.76 -9.47 26.32
CA ALA A 10 22.70 -9.25 25.36
C ALA A 10 23.32 -8.58 24.15
N HIS A 11 23.51 -9.36 23.07
CA HIS A 11 23.89 -8.81 21.78
C HIS A 11 22.82 -7.81 21.34
N PRO A 12 23.15 -6.53 21.17
CA PRO A 12 22.21 -5.58 20.63
C PRO A 12 22.03 -5.86 19.13
N ASP A 13 20.77 -5.88 18.73
CA ASP A 13 20.32 -5.47 17.40
C ASP A 13 20.54 -6.44 16.22
N LEU A 14 19.77 -7.52 16.20
CA LEU A 14 19.54 -8.37 15.02
C LEU A 14 18.87 -7.62 13.84
N ALA A 15 18.58 -6.32 13.97
CA ALA A 15 18.06 -5.50 12.87
C ALA A 15 19.16 -4.99 11.92
N GLN A 16 20.44 -5.10 12.29
CA GLN A 16 21.55 -4.56 11.48
C GLN A 16 22.06 -5.52 10.39
N THR A 17 21.72 -6.82 10.45
CA THR A 17 22.34 -7.84 9.59
C THR A 17 21.74 -7.97 8.18
N TYR A 18 20.76 -7.14 7.80
CA TYR A 18 20.09 -7.22 6.49
C TYR A 18 20.02 -5.90 5.73
N LEU A 19 20.87 -4.93 6.07
CA LEU A 19 20.95 -3.69 5.31
C LEU A 19 22.01 -3.85 4.18
N PRO A 20 21.67 -3.55 2.92
CA PRO A 20 22.65 -3.54 1.83
C PRO A 20 23.81 -2.57 2.15
N VAL A 21 25.03 -2.91 1.71
CA VAL A 21 26.29 -2.22 2.04
C VAL A 21 26.23 -0.70 1.77
N SER A 22 25.45 -0.26 0.78
CA SER A 22 25.21 1.15 0.47
C SER A 22 24.50 1.93 1.57
N ILE A 23 23.62 1.29 2.35
CA ILE A 23 22.89 1.91 3.47
C ILE A 23 23.79 2.10 4.69
N LEU A 24 24.83 1.26 4.83
CA LEU A 24 25.81 1.36 5.93
C LEU A 24 26.82 2.50 5.70
N GLN A 25 26.97 3.00 4.47
CA GLN A 25 27.85 4.12 4.13
C GLN A 25 27.20 5.50 4.30
N LEU A 26 25.91 5.57 4.63
CA LEU A 26 25.20 6.81 4.86
C LEU A 26 25.57 7.43 6.21
N ASP A 27 25.57 8.76 6.28
CA ASP A 27 25.78 9.45 7.55
C ASP A 27 24.62 9.18 8.52
N GLU A 28 24.77 9.58 9.78
CA GLU A 28 23.76 9.33 10.81
C GLU A 28 22.43 10.06 10.54
N ALA A 29 22.49 11.24 9.91
CA ALA A 29 21.33 12.05 9.58
C ALA A 29 20.51 11.41 8.45
N ASP A 30 21.18 10.99 7.37
CA ASP A 30 20.57 10.30 6.23
C ASP A 30 19.91 8.99 6.67
N ARG A 31 20.57 8.23 7.56
CA ARG A 31 19.98 7.01 8.15
C ARG A 31 18.77 7.31 9.04
N ALA A 32 18.79 8.39 9.82
CA ALA A 32 17.65 8.80 10.63
C ALA A 32 16.46 9.22 9.74
N VAL A 33 16.71 9.98 8.67
CA VAL A 33 15.69 10.38 7.70
C VAL A 33 15.04 9.16 7.03
N LEU A 34 15.85 8.19 6.59
CA LEU A 34 15.34 6.94 6.01
C LEU A 34 14.47 6.15 7.00
N ARG A 35 14.89 6.03 8.26
CA ARG A 35 14.10 5.35 9.30
C ARG A 35 12.77 6.04 9.56
N VAL A 36 12.77 7.38 9.65
CA VAL A 36 11.55 8.16 9.85
C VAL A 36 10.61 8.02 8.65
N ALA A 37 11.13 8.03 7.43
CA ALA A 37 10.34 7.80 6.22
C ALA A 37 9.71 6.40 6.22
N ASP A 38 10.48 5.35 6.53
CA ASP A 38 10.00 3.97 6.53
C ASP A 38 8.94 3.72 7.62
N VAL A 39 9.10 4.31 8.81
CA VAL A 39 8.10 4.25 9.89
C VAL A 39 6.81 4.98 9.51
N ARG A 40 6.92 6.16 8.88
CA ARG A 40 5.76 6.94 8.43
C ARG A 40 5.00 6.21 7.32
N ASP A 41 5.71 5.65 6.35
CA ASP A 41 5.13 4.88 5.24
C ASP A 41 4.46 3.60 5.75
N GLY A 42 5.08 2.92 6.72
CA GLY A 42 4.47 1.77 7.41
C GLY A 42 3.20 2.13 8.19
N THR A 43 3.14 3.32 8.78
CA THR A 43 1.95 3.80 9.50
C THR A 43 0.83 4.17 8.53
N GLN A 44 1.14 4.91 7.46
CA GLN A 44 0.17 5.27 6.43
C GLN A 44 -0.43 4.02 5.76
N LYS A 45 0.41 3.05 5.37
CA LYS A 45 -0.02 1.76 4.83
C LYS A 45 -1.01 1.07 5.77
N LYS A 46 -0.71 0.98 7.07
CA LYS A 46 -1.60 0.34 8.05
C LYS A 46 -2.95 1.05 8.14
N THR A 47 -2.95 2.38 8.21
CA THR A 47 -4.18 3.19 8.28
C THR A 47 -5.04 2.99 7.03
N PHE A 48 -4.46 3.07 5.83
CA PHE A 48 -5.21 2.87 4.58
C PHE A 48 -5.70 1.43 4.45
N THR A 49 -4.88 0.44 4.84
CA THR A 49 -5.30 -0.97 4.83
C THR A 49 -6.52 -1.21 5.71
N LYS A 50 -6.55 -0.63 6.92
CA LYS A 50 -7.72 -0.70 7.82
C LYS A 50 -8.93 -0.02 7.20
N TRP A 51 -8.74 1.18 6.63
CA TRP A 51 -9.81 1.91 5.99
C TRP A 51 -10.43 1.15 4.82
N VAL A 52 -9.61 0.61 3.91
CA VAL A 52 -10.06 -0.20 2.77
C VAL A 52 -10.82 -1.42 3.27
N ASN A 53 -10.30 -2.15 4.26
CA ASN A 53 -10.97 -3.32 4.82
C ASN A 53 -12.33 -2.99 5.47
N ASN A 54 -12.47 -1.83 6.12
CA ASN A 54 -13.75 -1.38 6.67
C ASN A 54 -14.81 -1.14 5.58
N GLN A 55 -14.40 -0.84 4.34
CA GLN A 55 -15.32 -0.78 3.22
C GLN A 55 -15.56 -2.18 2.64
N LEU A 56 -14.50 -2.94 2.35
CA LEU A 56 -14.57 -4.23 1.65
C LEU A 56 -15.30 -5.32 2.44
N ILE A 57 -15.35 -5.24 3.77
CA ILE A 57 -16.12 -6.19 4.60
C ILE A 57 -17.61 -6.24 4.22
N LYS A 58 -18.16 -5.14 3.67
CA LYS A 58 -19.54 -5.05 3.17
C LYS A 58 -19.83 -5.98 1.98
N LYS A 59 -18.78 -6.49 1.33
CA LYS A 59 -18.83 -7.46 0.23
C LYS A 59 -18.04 -8.74 0.55
N ALA A 60 -17.80 -9.02 1.83
CA ALA A 60 -17.02 -10.17 2.30
C ALA A 60 -15.61 -10.28 1.67
N CYS A 61 -15.01 -9.13 1.32
CA CYS A 61 -13.67 -9.05 0.77
C CYS A 61 -12.71 -8.49 1.83
N LYS A 62 -11.46 -8.96 1.84
CA LYS A 62 -10.42 -8.51 2.76
C LYS A 62 -9.06 -8.54 2.08
N ILE A 63 -8.29 -7.48 2.31
CA ILE A 63 -6.89 -7.39 1.88
C ILE A 63 -5.95 -7.54 3.08
N ARG A 64 -4.82 -8.19 2.86
CA ARG A 64 -3.74 -8.42 3.84
C ARG A 64 -2.54 -7.53 3.53
N ASP A 65 -2.17 -7.43 2.26
CA ASP A 65 -1.08 -6.56 1.81
C ASP A 65 -1.59 -5.60 0.73
N LEU A 66 -1.69 -4.33 1.11
CA LEU A 66 -2.16 -3.24 0.27
C LEU A 66 -1.51 -3.19 -1.11
N PHE A 67 -0.19 -3.42 -1.20
CA PHE A 67 0.54 -3.25 -2.46
C PHE A 67 0.48 -4.47 -3.35
N ASN A 68 0.13 -5.64 -2.81
CA ASN A 68 -0.02 -6.87 -3.57
C ASN A 68 -1.48 -7.13 -3.94
N ASP A 69 -2.40 -6.94 -3.00
CA ASP A 69 -3.80 -7.33 -3.17
C ASP A 69 -4.59 -6.34 -4.06
N LEU A 70 -4.11 -5.11 -4.21
CA LEU A 70 -4.73 -4.12 -5.11
C LEU A 70 -4.29 -4.28 -6.58
N ARG A 71 -3.22 -5.01 -6.85
CA ARG A 71 -2.61 -5.12 -8.20
C ARG A 71 -3.55 -5.68 -9.25
N SER A 72 -4.47 -6.57 -8.85
CA SER A 72 -5.45 -7.16 -9.77
C SER A 72 -6.52 -6.17 -10.25
N GLY A 73 -6.63 -5.01 -9.60
CA GLY A 73 -7.70 -4.01 -9.83
C GLY A 73 -9.08 -4.43 -9.28
N THR A 74 -9.31 -5.71 -9.01
CA THR A 74 -10.63 -6.21 -8.58
C THR A 74 -11.09 -5.65 -7.24
N ALA A 75 -10.17 -5.52 -6.27
CA ALA A 75 -10.44 -4.92 -4.97
C ALA A 75 -10.67 -3.40 -5.08
N LEU A 76 -9.97 -2.71 -6.00
CA LEU A 76 -10.21 -1.29 -6.28
C LEU A 76 -11.60 -1.06 -6.89
N ILE A 77 -11.98 -1.85 -7.89
CA ILE A 77 -13.33 -1.81 -8.46
C ILE A 77 -14.36 -2.04 -7.36
N THR A 78 -14.20 -3.10 -6.55
CA THR A 78 -15.13 -3.42 -5.46
C THR A 78 -15.25 -2.27 -4.45
N LEU A 79 -14.13 -1.66 -4.08
CA LEU A 79 -14.10 -0.49 -3.20
C LEU A 79 -14.91 0.66 -3.82
N LEU A 80 -14.67 0.99 -5.09
CA LEU A 80 -15.37 2.07 -5.79
C LEU A 80 -16.86 1.77 -5.92
N GLU A 81 -17.28 0.54 -6.20
CA GLU A 81 -18.68 0.14 -6.24
C GLU A 81 -19.37 0.35 -4.88
N ILE A 82 -18.69 0.01 -3.78
CA ILE A 82 -19.21 0.19 -2.42
C ILE A 82 -19.38 1.67 -2.07
N LEU A 83 -18.41 2.51 -2.43
CA LEU A 83 -18.42 3.95 -2.14
C LEU A 83 -19.42 4.69 -3.03
N SER A 84 -19.46 4.36 -4.31
CA SER A 84 -20.30 5.02 -5.32
C SER A 84 -21.74 4.52 -5.37
N LYS A 85 -22.01 3.32 -4.85
CA LYS A 85 -23.26 2.55 -5.07
C LYS A 85 -23.57 2.29 -6.55
N GLN A 86 -22.55 2.30 -7.41
CA GLN A 86 -22.67 2.02 -8.84
C GLN A 86 -21.93 0.74 -9.20
N SER A 87 -22.44 -0.01 -10.16
CA SER A 87 -21.77 -1.19 -10.71
C SER A 87 -20.71 -0.78 -11.74
N LEU A 88 -19.55 -1.41 -11.70
CA LEU A 88 -18.46 -1.17 -12.64
C LEU A 88 -18.13 -2.47 -13.41
N PRO A 89 -17.75 -2.38 -14.69
CA PRO A 89 -17.33 -3.55 -15.46
C PRO A 89 -16.06 -4.16 -14.84
N ARG A 90 -15.90 -5.48 -15.02
CA ARG A 90 -14.75 -6.22 -14.48
C ARG A 90 -14.31 -7.31 -15.43
N GLU A 91 -13.05 -7.25 -15.82
CA GLU A 91 -12.39 -8.30 -16.58
C GLU A 91 -12.05 -9.48 -15.69
N ARG A 92 -12.29 -10.69 -16.20
CA ARG A 92 -12.02 -11.95 -15.51
C ARG A 92 -10.74 -12.57 -16.05
N GLY A 93 -9.86 -13.00 -15.14
CA GLY A 93 -8.65 -13.73 -15.47
C GLY A 93 -7.47 -13.35 -14.59
N CYS A 94 -6.36 -14.08 -14.73
CA CYS A 94 -5.16 -13.91 -13.91
C CYS A 94 -3.97 -13.31 -14.65
N MET A 95 -4.05 -13.14 -15.98
CA MET A 95 -2.99 -12.49 -16.76
C MET A 95 -2.89 -10.99 -16.46
N ARG A 96 -1.67 -10.44 -16.58
CA ARG A 96 -1.38 -9.00 -16.39
C ARG A 96 -2.28 -8.10 -17.22
N PHE A 97 -2.65 -8.52 -18.43
CA PHE A 97 -3.59 -7.80 -19.29
C PHE A 97 -4.94 -7.53 -18.59
N HIS A 98 -5.54 -8.54 -17.95
CA HIS A 98 -6.79 -8.37 -17.22
C HIS A 98 -6.64 -7.43 -16.02
N TYR A 99 -5.47 -7.47 -15.36
CA TYR A 99 -5.19 -6.59 -14.22
C TYR A 99 -5.11 -5.14 -14.68
N LEU A 100 -4.41 -4.87 -15.79
CA LEU A 100 -4.33 -3.54 -16.39
C LEU A 100 -5.73 -3.02 -16.75
N GLN A 101 -6.56 -3.83 -17.39
CA GLN A 101 -7.94 -3.45 -17.75
C GLN A 101 -8.82 -3.15 -16.52
N ASN A 102 -8.69 -3.96 -15.46
CA ASN A 102 -9.42 -3.72 -14.22
C ASN A 102 -8.97 -2.43 -13.51
N VAL A 103 -7.66 -2.18 -13.44
CA VAL A 103 -7.13 -0.94 -12.88
C VAL A 103 -7.53 0.26 -13.74
N GLU A 104 -7.39 0.17 -15.06
CA GLU A 104 -7.79 1.21 -16.01
C GLU A 104 -9.28 1.57 -15.84
N THR A 105 -10.15 0.57 -15.69
CA THR A 105 -11.57 0.81 -15.38
C THR A 105 -11.76 1.63 -14.10
N ALA A 106 -11.02 1.30 -13.04
CA ALA A 106 -11.09 2.03 -11.77
C ALA A 106 -10.58 3.48 -11.91
N LEU A 107 -9.46 3.69 -12.62
CA LEU A 107 -8.91 5.03 -12.84
C LEU A 107 -9.82 5.88 -13.72
N ASN A 108 -10.34 5.33 -14.81
CA ASN A 108 -11.29 6.00 -15.71
C ASN A 108 -12.61 6.35 -15.01
N PHE A 109 -13.06 5.52 -14.07
CA PHE A 109 -14.21 5.87 -13.25
C PHE A 109 -13.97 7.11 -12.40
N LEU A 110 -12.80 7.19 -11.75
CA LEU A 110 -12.42 8.35 -10.92
C LEU A 110 -12.26 9.62 -11.76
N THR A 111 -11.59 9.54 -12.90
CA THR A 111 -11.36 10.72 -13.76
C THR A 111 -12.61 11.13 -14.51
N SER A 112 -13.20 10.24 -15.30
CA SER A 112 -14.27 10.59 -16.24
C SER A 112 -15.63 10.73 -15.58
N ARG A 113 -15.95 9.89 -14.58
CA ARG A 113 -17.28 9.93 -13.93
C ARG A 113 -17.31 10.76 -12.65
N ARG A 114 -16.19 10.90 -11.94
CA ARG A 114 -16.11 11.66 -10.69
C ARG A 114 -15.38 12.99 -10.82
N GLY A 115 -14.75 13.27 -11.95
CA GLY A 115 -14.02 14.53 -12.18
C GLY A 115 -12.74 14.66 -11.32
N ILE A 116 -12.23 13.55 -10.80
CA ILE A 116 -11.04 13.54 -9.93
C ILE A 116 -9.80 13.62 -10.81
N ARG A 117 -8.91 14.57 -10.52
CA ARG A 117 -7.63 14.68 -11.24
C ARG A 117 -6.59 13.74 -10.63
N LEU A 118 -6.21 12.72 -11.39
CA LEU A 118 -5.10 11.84 -11.06
C LEU A 118 -3.85 12.36 -11.79
N VAL A 119 -2.88 12.86 -11.04
CA VAL A 119 -1.61 13.36 -11.60
C VAL A 119 -0.58 12.25 -11.51
N ASN A 120 -0.04 11.83 -12.67
CA ASN A 120 1.06 10.88 -12.76
C ASN A 120 0.79 9.52 -12.09
N ILE A 121 -0.44 9.01 -12.23
CA ILE A 121 -0.80 7.64 -11.81
C ILE A 121 -1.33 6.92 -13.05
N ARG A 122 -0.65 5.85 -13.45
CA ARG A 122 -1.05 5.01 -14.57
C ARG A 122 -1.47 3.61 -14.09
N PRO A 123 -2.19 2.82 -14.92
CA PRO A 123 -2.55 1.46 -14.56
C PRO A 123 -1.36 0.57 -14.23
N GLU A 124 -0.26 0.71 -14.97
CA GLU A 124 0.96 -0.10 -14.80
C GLU A 124 1.56 0.09 -13.42
N ASP A 125 1.55 1.32 -12.89
CA ASP A 125 2.10 1.64 -11.57
C ASP A 125 1.41 0.84 -10.45
N ILE A 126 0.10 0.66 -10.58
CA ILE A 126 -0.71 -0.07 -9.59
C ILE A 126 -0.57 -1.58 -9.82
N VAL A 127 -0.59 -2.04 -11.08
CA VAL A 127 -0.43 -3.46 -11.41
C VAL A 127 0.97 -3.98 -11.05
N ASP A 128 1.99 -3.12 -11.09
CA ASP A 128 3.36 -3.47 -10.70
C ASP A 128 3.59 -3.28 -9.18
N GLY A 129 2.61 -2.72 -8.46
CA GLY A 129 2.60 -2.63 -7.01
C GLY A 129 3.44 -1.47 -6.45
N ASN A 130 3.59 -0.37 -7.20
CA ASN A 130 4.34 0.81 -6.75
C ASN A 130 3.74 1.37 -5.44
N PRO A 131 4.46 1.30 -4.29
CA PRO A 131 3.90 1.67 -3.00
C PRO A 131 3.45 3.13 -2.95
N LYS A 132 4.27 4.04 -3.45
CA LYS A 132 4.02 5.48 -3.39
C LYS A 132 2.79 5.87 -4.20
N LEU A 133 2.67 5.36 -5.42
CA LEU A 133 1.55 5.66 -6.30
C LEU A 133 0.26 4.95 -5.85
N THR A 134 0.36 3.75 -5.25
CA THR A 134 -0.78 3.07 -4.63
C THR A 134 -1.32 3.84 -3.44
N LEU A 135 -0.45 4.32 -2.54
CA LEU A 135 -0.85 5.17 -1.41
C LEU A 135 -1.44 6.50 -1.91
N GLY A 136 -0.84 7.12 -2.93
CA GLY A 136 -1.37 8.34 -3.55
C GLY A 136 -2.76 8.16 -4.13
N LEU A 137 -3.01 7.05 -4.83
CA LEU A 137 -4.34 6.73 -5.37
C LEU A 137 -5.38 6.58 -4.25
N LEU A 138 -5.08 5.80 -3.21
CA LEU A 138 -5.99 5.60 -2.10
C LEU A 138 -6.25 6.88 -1.32
N TRP A 139 -5.23 7.72 -1.13
CA TRP A 139 -5.37 9.03 -0.52
C TRP A 139 -6.43 9.87 -1.24
N VAL A 140 -6.33 9.95 -2.57
CA VAL A 140 -7.29 10.70 -3.40
C VAL A 140 -8.71 10.12 -3.27
N ILE A 141 -8.85 8.79 -3.26
CA ILE A 141 -10.15 8.13 -3.08
C ILE A 141 -10.74 8.44 -1.70
N ILE A 142 -9.94 8.33 -0.63
CA ILE A 142 -10.36 8.62 0.74
C ILE A 142 -10.82 10.07 0.86
N LEU A 143 -10.02 11.00 0.36
CA LEU A 143 -10.32 12.44 0.40
C LEU A 143 -11.64 12.77 -0.30
N HIS A 144 -11.97 12.09 -1.41
CA HIS A 144 -13.19 12.36 -2.16
C HIS A 144 -14.46 11.78 -1.52
N TYR A 145 -14.37 10.68 -0.77
CA TYR A 145 -15.55 9.94 -0.29
C TYR A 145 -15.78 9.96 1.21
N GLN A 146 -14.80 10.38 2.01
CA GLN A 146 -14.93 10.41 3.47
C GLN A 146 -14.78 11.80 4.10
N VAL A 147 -14.22 12.77 3.37
CA VAL A 147 -14.15 14.17 3.83
C VAL A 147 -15.24 14.96 3.15
#